data_AF-A0A8C5AC05-F1
#
_entry.id   AF-A0A8C5AC05-F1
#
_cell.length_a   1.000
_cell.length_b   1.000
_cell.length_c   1.000
_cell.angle_alpha   90.00
_cell.angle_beta   90.00
_cell.angle_gamma   90.00
#
_symmetry.space_group_name_H-M   'P 1'
#
loop_
_entity.id
_entity.type
_entity.pdbx_description
1 polymer ?
#
loop_
_entity_poly.entity_id
_entity_poly.type
_entity_poly.pdbx_seq_one_letter_code
_entity_poly.pdbx_strand_id
1 'polypeptide(L)'
;LAVLARAACTSAFSLRPVANTKSSNSARKTSQFFARSPDICMPSAPVNAFTPCLLSVEYVQQNWMKDSLFGYQFLNGVNPMVIRRCSVLPENFPVTDQMVFLHGGRSLAEEMQSGNIFLCDYKLLDGLKANMVNGKQQYLMAPLVLLHKTPEDQLMPLAIQLKQEPSKDNPIFCPTDSEYDWLLAKMFVRSADFQDHQLISHLLRTHLLAEVFSVSLLRNLPMVHPLYKLLVPHTRYTLQINALARNLLISDSGYFNKFTASGGQAMQTILQRATSSITYTSLCIRDDIKERGLESVPHFYYRDDGFHMWDITNRFVQGVLGYYYKDDSDVQRDTELQTWVLDIFKHGFLSRPESAELVKFVTMVIFTGSAQHAAVNSGQFDYGSWMPNTPPTLQRPPPTTKGTADERSLLETLPDINVTVHGMAIMWLLSKQSSDFVPLGHYPEEHFSERVPRQHMEIFKGELGLLSALIEARNLNLEIPCTFLDPPFLENSVAI
;
A
#
# COMPACT_ATOMS: atom_id res chain seq x y z
N LEU A 1 -0.69 12.59 27.66
CA LEU A 1 -0.86 13.27 26.36
C LEU A 1 -0.41 14.76 26.30
N ALA A 2 0.33 15.30 27.27
CA ALA A 2 0.98 16.63 27.15
C ALA A 2 2.53 16.58 27.28
N VAL A 3 3.13 15.38 27.27
CA VAL A 3 4.59 15.19 27.46
C VAL A 3 5.29 14.71 26.17
N LEU A 4 4.56 14.26 25.14
CA LEU A 4 5.15 13.86 23.85
C LEU A 4 5.29 15.01 22.83
N ALA A 5 4.75 16.20 23.12
CA ALA A 5 4.82 17.36 22.24
C ALA A 5 5.99 18.33 22.53
N ARG A 6 6.87 18.03 23.51
CA ARG A 6 7.98 18.92 23.91
C ARG A 6 9.39 18.40 23.63
N ALA A 7 9.54 17.23 23.03
CA ALA A 7 10.86 16.66 22.73
C ALA A 7 11.40 16.98 21.31
N ALA A 8 10.62 17.64 20.44
CA ALA A 8 11.00 17.91 19.05
C ALA A 8 11.35 19.37 18.71
N CYS A 9 11.44 20.26 19.71
CA CYS A 9 11.77 21.67 19.49
C CYS A 9 12.56 22.24 20.68
N THR A 10 13.88 22.06 20.70
CA THR A 10 14.87 23.02 21.23
C THR A 10 16.28 22.44 21.16
N SER A 11 17.04 22.85 20.15
CA SER A 11 18.51 22.97 20.22
C SER A 11 19.03 23.86 19.09
N ALA A 12 18.62 25.13 19.12
CA ALA A 12 19.29 26.19 18.37
C ALA A 12 20.59 26.55 19.13
N PHE A 13 21.75 26.06 18.67
CA PHE A 13 23.03 26.62 19.08
C PHE A 13 23.45 27.71 18.09
N SER A 14 23.47 28.94 18.59
CA SER A 14 24.06 30.12 17.96
C SER A 14 25.58 29.96 17.88
N LEU A 15 26.14 29.94 16.67
CA LEU A 15 27.57 30.12 16.44
C LEU A 15 27.82 31.57 15.99
N ARG A 16 28.66 32.30 16.74
CA ARG A 16 29.38 33.49 16.27
C ARG A 16 30.87 33.18 16.14
N PRO A 17 31.61 33.88 15.26
CA PRO A 17 32.85 33.38 14.69
C PRO A 17 34.09 33.88 15.45
N VAL A 18 35.17 33.08 15.44
CA VAL A 18 36.53 33.56 15.73
C VAL A 18 37.48 33.02 14.66
N ALA A 19 38.34 33.92 14.22
CA ALA A 19 39.21 33.81 13.06
C ALA A 19 40.52 33.03 13.30
N ASN A 20 41.05 32.52 12.18
CA ASN A 20 42.47 32.33 11.79
C ASN A 20 43.47 31.74 12.80
N THR A 21 44.13 30.65 12.38
CA THR A 21 45.59 30.63 12.11
C THR A 21 46.02 29.38 11.33
N LYS A 22 47.19 29.48 10.70
CA LYS A 22 47.72 28.76 9.53
C LYS A 22 48.40 27.41 9.82
N SER A 23 48.70 26.71 8.70
CA SER A 23 49.78 25.72 8.45
C SER A 23 49.51 24.27 8.89
N SER A 24 50.01 23.20 8.27
CA SER A 24 50.61 22.90 6.96
C SER A 24 50.78 21.37 6.87
N ASN A 25 50.77 20.84 5.64
CA ASN A 25 51.41 19.60 5.16
C ASN A 25 50.88 18.18 5.49
N SER A 26 50.53 17.53 4.36
CA SER A 26 50.91 16.19 3.87
C SER A 26 50.23 14.91 4.39
N ALA A 27 49.35 14.38 3.52
CA ALA A 27 49.38 13.02 2.96
C ALA A 27 49.89 11.85 3.83
N ARG A 28 48.94 11.03 4.32
CA ARG A 28 48.86 9.55 4.16
C ARG A 28 47.85 8.98 5.15
N LYS A 29 47.16 7.91 4.73
CA LYS A 29 46.29 6.97 5.47
C LYS A 29 44.79 7.23 5.41
N THR A 30 44.24 6.99 4.23
CA THR A 30 42.89 6.43 4.04
C THR A 30 42.94 4.92 4.26
N SER A 31 42.60 4.48 5.47
CA SER A 31 42.10 3.14 5.83
C SER A 31 42.10 3.04 7.35
N GLN A 32 40.96 2.65 7.96
CA GLN A 32 40.69 2.54 9.40
C GLN A 32 40.04 3.78 10.04
N PHE A 33 38.73 3.95 9.81
CA PHE A 33 37.83 4.69 10.72
C PHE A 33 36.43 4.06 10.67
N PHE A 34 36.32 2.78 11.01
CA PHE A 34 35.08 2.16 11.50
C PHE A 34 35.47 1.12 12.54
N ALA A 35 35.87 1.59 13.72
CA ALA A 35 35.86 0.81 14.93
C ALA A 35 35.92 1.78 16.12
N ARG A 36 34.93 1.66 17.01
CA ARG A 36 34.80 2.27 18.34
C ARG A 36 34.03 3.60 18.42
N SER A 37 32.74 3.46 18.72
CA SER A 37 32.06 4.24 19.75
C SER A 37 30.94 3.37 20.37
N PRO A 38 30.60 3.59 21.65
CA PRO A 38 30.19 2.51 22.56
C PRO A 38 28.68 2.23 22.55
N ASP A 39 28.39 1.01 22.99
CA ASP A 39 27.10 0.36 23.19
C ASP A 39 25.94 1.29 23.61
N ILE A 40 24.99 1.49 22.70
CA ILE A 40 23.60 1.79 23.06
C ILE A 40 22.91 0.44 23.22
N CYS A 41 22.86 -0.04 24.46
CA CYS A 41 22.15 -1.24 24.84
C CYS A 41 20.63 -0.99 24.68
N MET A 42 20.04 -1.54 23.62
CA MET A 42 18.58 -1.71 23.52
C MET A 42 18.15 -2.66 24.63
N PRO A 43 17.05 -2.40 25.37
CA PRO A 43 16.61 -3.31 26.42
C PRO A 43 16.25 -4.67 25.81
N SER A 44 16.86 -5.73 26.35
CA SER A 44 16.62 -7.12 25.97
C SER A 44 15.17 -7.50 26.28
N ALA A 45 14.34 -7.56 25.24
CA ALA A 45 13.05 -8.23 25.29
C ALA A 45 13.26 -9.76 25.40
N PRO A 46 12.39 -10.48 26.12
CA PRO A 46 12.55 -11.91 26.32
C PRO A 46 12.53 -12.66 24.99
N VAL A 47 13.51 -13.55 24.84
CA VAL A 47 13.67 -14.49 23.74
C VAL A 47 12.49 -15.46 23.76
N ASN A 48 11.39 -15.14 23.07
CA ASN A 48 10.34 -16.05 22.58
C ASN A 48 9.22 -15.34 21.77
N ALA A 49 9.58 -14.30 21.01
CA ALA A 49 8.75 -13.77 19.92
C ALA A 49 9.69 -13.10 18.91
N PHE A 50 10.11 -13.84 17.88
CA PHE A 50 10.70 -13.19 16.72
C PHE A 50 9.59 -12.36 16.07
N THR A 51 9.65 -11.04 16.23
CA THR A 51 8.67 -10.12 15.65
C THR A 51 8.71 -10.26 14.12
N PRO A 52 7.61 -10.63 13.44
CA PRO A 52 7.57 -10.85 11.99
C PRO A 52 8.17 -9.70 11.15
N CYS A 53 8.10 -8.47 11.70
CA CYS A 53 8.68 -7.25 11.13
C CYS A 53 10.20 -7.34 10.89
N LEU A 54 11.00 -7.86 11.84
CA LEU A 54 12.48 -7.87 11.68
C LEU A 54 12.95 -8.85 10.60
N LEU A 55 12.28 -10.01 10.48
CA LEU A 55 12.60 -11.02 9.47
C LEU A 55 12.36 -10.48 8.05
N SER A 56 11.24 -9.78 7.85
CA SER A 56 10.89 -9.21 6.55
C SER A 56 11.88 -8.12 6.12
N VAL A 57 12.29 -7.25 7.05
CA VAL A 57 13.27 -6.18 6.77
C VAL A 57 14.62 -6.75 6.33
N GLU A 58 15.16 -7.72 7.06
CA GLU A 58 16.43 -8.37 6.71
C GLU A 58 16.33 -9.10 5.38
N TYR A 59 15.22 -9.79 5.12
CA TYR A 59 14.99 -10.48 3.86
C TYR A 59 14.97 -9.50 2.68
N VAL A 60 14.22 -8.40 2.78
CA VAL A 60 14.15 -7.39 1.71
C VAL A 60 15.52 -6.79 1.44
N GLN A 61 16.27 -6.42 2.49
CA GLN A 61 17.63 -5.90 2.35
C GLN A 61 18.55 -6.85 1.60
N GLN A 62 18.45 -8.17 1.85
CA GLN A 62 19.30 -9.18 1.20
C GLN A 62 18.84 -9.53 -0.22
N ASN A 63 17.56 -9.32 -0.56
CA ASN A 63 16.94 -9.87 -1.77
C ASN A 63 16.34 -8.84 -2.72
N TRP A 64 16.35 -7.53 -2.42
CA TRP A 64 15.71 -6.49 -3.25
C TRP A 64 16.17 -6.45 -4.72
N MET A 65 17.40 -6.90 -4.99
CA MET A 65 17.94 -6.98 -6.35
C MET A 65 17.36 -8.15 -7.15
N LYS A 66 16.79 -9.17 -6.50
CA LYS A 66 16.24 -10.37 -7.15
C LYS A 66 14.91 -10.06 -7.82
N ASP A 67 14.75 -10.58 -9.04
CA ASP A 67 13.51 -10.48 -9.82
C ASP A 67 12.34 -11.20 -9.16
N SER A 68 12.60 -12.29 -8.43
CA SER A 68 11.58 -13.02 -7.70
C SER A 68 10.94 -12.18 -6.58
N LEU A 69 11.72 -11.41 -5.82
CA LEU A 69 11.17 -10.51 -4.80
C LEU A 69 10.46 -9.31 -5.44
N PHE A 70 10.98 -8.79 -6.55
CA PHE A 70 10.30 -7.72 -7.29
C PHE A 70 8.91 -8.15 -7.77
N GLY A 71 8.80 -9.35 -8.37
CA GLY A 71 7.51 -9.90 -8.80
C GLY A 71 6.59 -10.27 -7.63
N TYR A 72 7.13 -10.92 -6.59
CA TYR A 72 6.38 -11.32 -5.39
C TYR A 72 5.64 -10.14 -4.73
N GLN A 73 6.25 -8.96 -4.69
CA GLN A 73 5.66 -7.77 -4.07
C GLN A 73 4.37 -7.28 -4.76
N PHE A 74 4.15 -7.61 -6.03
CA PHE A 74 2.87 -7.29 -6.70
C PHE A 74 1.70 -8.16 -6.25
N LEU A 75 1.98 -9.30 -5.60
CA LEU A 75 0.96 -10.19 -5.04
C LEU A 75 0.88 -10.06 -3.52
N ASN A 76 2.02 -9.94 -2.84
CA ASN A 76 2.12 -10.11 -1.38
C ASN A 76 2.90 -8.98 -0.69
N GLY A 77 3.25 -7.93 -1.43
CA GLY A 77 3.82 -6.71 -0.87
C GLY A 77 2.73 -5.76 -0.32
N VAL A 78 3.11 -4.51 -0.10
CA VAL A 78 2.20 -3.47 0.44
C VAL A 78 1.17 -2.93 -0.56
N ASN A 79 1.36 -3.17 -1.86
CA ASN A 79 0.46 -2.69 -2.91
C ASN A 79 0.03 -3.80 -3.90
N PRO A 80 -0.75 -4.80 -3.46
CA PRO A 80 -1.23 -5.88 -4.32
C PRO A 80 -2.39 -5.48 -5.25
N MET A 81 -2.56 -4.17 -5.49
CA MET A 81 -3.74 -3.58 -6.15
C MET A 81 -3.56 -3.27 -7.64
N VAL A 82 -2.32 -3.22 -8.13
CA VAL A 82 -2.02 -2.72 -9.49
C VAL A 82 -2.06 -3.83 -10.55
N ILE A 83 -1.50 -5.00 -10.20
CA ILE A 83 -1.34 -6.13 -11.13
C ILE A 83 -2.67 -6.61 -11.68
N ARG A 84 -2.69 -6.98 -12.96
CA ARG A 84 -3.81 -7.63 -13.65
C ARG A 84 -3.31 -8.62 -14.68
N ARG A 85 -4.12 -9.63 -15.02
CA ARG A 85 -3.85 -10.52 -16.15
C ARG A 85 -3.86 -9.72 -17.45
N CYS A 86 -2.89 -9.98 -18.31
CA CYS A 86 -2.75 -9.33 -19.61
C CYS A 86 -3.11 -10.33 -20.72
N SER A 87 -4.26 -10.13 -21.35
CA SER A 87 -4.70 -10.93 -22.50
C SER A 87 -4.23 -10.34 -23.83
N VAL A 88 -3.98 -9.03 -23.86
CA VAL A 88 -3.51 -8.28 -25.03
C VAL A 88 -2.56 -7.19 -24.54
N LEU A 89 -1.40 -7.05 -25.18
CA LEU A 89 -0.49 -5.95 -24.88
C LEU A 89 -1.10 -4.60 -25.25
N PRO A 90 -0.93 -3.55 -24.42
CA PRO A 90 -1.24 -2.19 -24.81
C PRO A 90 -0.44 -1.77 -26.06
N GLU A 91 -1.06 -1.02 -26.97
CA GLU A 91 -0.40 -0.54 -28.19
C GLU A 91 0.83 0.32 -27.90
N ASN A 92 0.80 1.04 -26.77
CA ASN A 92 1.89 1.87 -26.27
C ASN A 92 2.95 1.08 -25.49
N PHE A 93 2.94 -0.26 -25.55
CA PHE A 93 3.96 -1.12 -24.96
C PHE A 93 4.45 -2.19 -25.95
N PRO A 94 5.30 -1.82 -26.93
CA PRO A 94 5.68 -2.66 -28.06
C PRO A 94 6.74 -3.72 -27.71
N VAL A 95 6.45 -4.56 -26.71
CA VAL A 95 7.27 -5.73 -26.35
C VAL A 95 7.12 -6.80 -27.41
N THR A 96 8.23 -7.45 -27.77
CA THR A 96 8.26 -8.52 -28.78
C THR A 96 8.76 -9.83 -28.19
N ASP A 97 8.41 -10.96 -28.80
CA ASP A 97 8.86 -12.30 -28.39
C ASP A 97 10.40 -12.37 -28.25
N GLN A 98 11.13 -11.74 -29.18
CA GLN A 98 12.60 -11.72 -29.18
C GLN A 98 13.20 -10.96 -27.99
N MET A 99 12.48 -9.97 -27.44
CA MET A 99 12.94 -9.20 -26.28
C MET A 99 12.87 -10.00 -24.99
N VAL A 100 11.90 -10.92 -24.87
CA VAL A 100 11.57 -11.58 -23.60
C VAL A 100 11.86 -13.09 -23.60
N PHE A 101 12.01 -13.72 -24.76
CA PHE A 101 12.31 -15.16 -24.91
C PHE A 101 13.57 -15.38 -25.76
N LEU A 102 14.75 -15.14 -25.16
CA LEU A 102 16.05 -15.21 -25.84
C LEU A 102 16.38 -16.55 -26.52
N HIS A 103 15.90 -17.67 -25.97
CA HIS A 103 16.22 -19.01 -26.47
C HIS A 103 15.17 -19.57 -27.44
N GLY A 104 14.18 -18.76 -27.84
CA GLY A 104 13.06 -19.19 -28.66
C GLY A 104 12.12 -20.19 -27.96
N GLY A 105 11.14 -20.70 -28.69
CA GLY A 105 10.24 -21.77 -28.22
C GLY A 105 9.07 -21.34 -27.34
N ARG A 106 8.87 -20.02 -27.13
CA ARG A 106 7.67 -19.45 -26.52
C ARG A 106 7.23 -18.22 -27.30
N SER A 107 5.92 -18.06 -27.48
CA SER A 107 5.34 -16.83 -28.01
C SER A 107 4.60 -16.07 -26.91
N LEU A 108 4.76 -14.75 -26.87
CA LEU A 108 4.06 -13.92 -25.90
C LEU A 108 2.54 -14.00 -26.09
N ALA A 109 2.09 -14.16 -27.33
CA ALA A 109 0.67 -14.38 -27.65
C ALA A 109 0.14 -15.67 -27.01
N GLU A 110 0.88 -16.77 -27.10
CA GLU A 110 0.51 -18.06 -26.51
C GLU A 110 0.51 -18.00 -24.97
N GLU A 111 1.49 -17.32 -24.37
CA GLU A 111 1.56 -17.13 -22.91
C GLU A 111 0.43 -16.22 -22.38
N MET A 112 0.05 -15.18 -23.12
CA MET A 112 -1.12 -14.34 -22.80
C MET A 112 -2.43 -15.14 -22.88
N GLN A 113 -2.61 -15.94 -23.93
CA GLN A 113 -3.77 -16.83 -24.10
C GLN A 113 -3.85 -17.86 -22.95
N SER A 114 -2.70 -18.43 -22.58
CA SER A 114 -2.57 -19.37 -21.45
C SER A 114 -2.79 -18.70 -20.09
N GLY A 115 -2.79 -17.37 -20.03
CA GLY A 115 -3.01 -16.61 -18.80
C GLY A 115 -1.80 -16.49 -17.90
N ASN A 116 -0.60 -16.64 -18.47
CA ASN A 116 0.66 -16.56 -17.75
C ASN A 116 1.27 -15.15 -17.76
N ILE A 117 0.71 -14.21 -18.52
CA ILE A 117 1.25 -12.85 -18.64
C ILE A 117 0.39 -11.86 -17.85
N PHE A 118 1.06 -10.97 -17.14
CA PHE A 118 0.46 -9.96 -16.27
C PHE A 118 1.05 -8.59 -16.56
N LEU A 119 0.27 -7.54 -16.27
CA LEU A 119 0.64 -6.15 -16.50
C LEU A 119 0.42 -5.34 -15.22
N CYS A 120 1.39 -4.51 -14.86
CA CYS A 120 1.19 -3.37 -13.97
C CYS A 120 1.33 -2.07 -14.78
N ASP A 121 0.29 -1.24 -14.79
CA ASP A 121 0.23 0.00 -15.57
C ASP A 121 -0.02 1.20 -14.65
N TYR A 122 0.96 2.10 -14.58
CA TYR A 122 0.94 3.29 -13.73
C TYR A 122 0.51 4.57 -14.47
N LYS A 123 -0.31 4.45 -15.53
CA LYS A 123 -0.79 5.58 -16.33
C LYS A 123 -1.40 6.75 -15.56
N LEU A 124 -1.91 6.53 -14.35
CA LEU A 124 -2.46 7.62 -13.52
C LEU A 124 -1.39 8.67 -13.16
N LEU A 125 -0.11 8.28 -13.17
CA LEU A 125 1.05 9.13 -12.92
C LEU A 125 1.55 9.87 -14.18
N ASP A 126 0.99 9.57 -15.36
CA ASP A 126 1.53 10.04 -16.63
C ASP A 126 1.38 11.56 -16.83
N GLY A 127 2.41 12.15 -17.45
CA GLY A 127 2.49 13.59 -17.73
C GLY A 127 2.60 14.50 -16.50
N LEU A 128 2.76 13.94 -15.30
CA LEU A 128 2.84 14.73 -14.08
C LEU A 128 4.24 15.31 -13.89
N LYS A 129 4.29 16.59 -13.50
CA LYS A 129 5.54 17.24 -13.11
C LYS A 129 5.92 16.80 -11.70
N ALA A 130 7.11 16.21 -11.59
CA ALA A 130 7.68 15.83 -10.30
C ALA A 130 8.04 17.05 -9.43
N ASN A 131 7.98 16.84 -8.12
CA ASN A 131 8.24 17.84 -7.09
C ASN A 131 9.71 18.34 -7.07
N MET A 132 9.96 19.43 -6.35
CA MET A 132 11.29 19.86 -5.95
C MET A 132 11.49 19.59 -4.45
N VAL A 133 12.48 18.78 -4.11
CA VAL A 133 12.81 18.42 -2.71
C VAL A 133 14.21 18.92 -2.40
N ASN A 134 14.38 19.62 -1.28
CA ASN A 134 15.64 20.28 -0.90
C ASN A 134 16.23 21.18 -2.02
N GLY A 135 15.39 21.79 -2.86
CA GLY A 135 15.83 22.59 -4.00
C GLY A 135 16.34 21.78 -5.21
N LYS A 136 16.23 20.45 -5.18
CA LYS A 136 16.61 19.56 -6.29
C LYS A 136 15.38 19.05 -7.03
N GLN A 137 15.46 19.02 -8.36
CA GLN A 137 14.42 18.41 -9.19
C GLN A 137 14.35 16.90 -8.91
N GLN A 138 13.15 16.41 -8.61
CA GLN A 138 12.87 15.00 -8.47
C GLN A 138 12.31 14.42 -9.77
N TYR A 139 12.17 13.10 -9.85
CA TYR A 139 11.67 12.40 -11.04
C TYR A 139 10.54 11.44 -10.67
N LEU A 140 9.46 11.51 -11.46
CA LEU A 140 8.24 10.71 -11.32
C LEU A 140 7.94 10.06 -12.67
N MET A 141 7.80 8.75 -12.68
CA MET A 141 7.58 7.95 -13.88
C MET A 141 6.19 7.30 -13.88
N ALA A 142 5.73 6.89 -15.05
CA ALA A 142 4.46 6.19 -15.24
C ALA A 142 4.70 4.86 -16.00
N PRO A 143 5.36 3.89 -15.34
CA PRO A 143 5.85 2.71 -16.02
C PRO A 143 4.75 1.73 -16.46
N LEU A 144 5.11 0.88 -17.42
CA LEU A 144 4.43 -0.35 -17.80
C LEU A 144 5.36 -1.52 -17.47
N VAL A 145 4.86 -2.51 -16.73
CA VAL A 145 5.64 -3.67 -16.27
C VAL A 145 4.97 -4.93 -16.74
N LEU A 146 5.67 -5.70 -17.57
CA LEU A 146 5.23 -7.02 -18.00
C LEU A 146 5.81 -8.09 -17.09
N LEU A 147 4.97 -9.00 -16.59
CA LEU A 147 5.39 -10.12 -15.76
C LEU A 147 4.91 -11.45 -16.35
N HIS A 148 5.64 -12.53 -16.06
CA HIS A 148 5.34 -13.90 -16.46
C HIS A 148 5.24 -14.80 -15.24
N LYS A 149 4.18 -15.61 -15.19
CA LYS A 149 4.07 -16.74 -14.27
C LYS A 149 4.83 -17.92 -14.85
N THR A 150 5.92 -18.32 -14.20
CA THR A 150 6.73 -19.45 -14.62
C THR A 150 6.00 -20.79 -14.39
N PRO A 151 6.48 -21.90 -14.98
CA PRO A 151 5.99 -23.25 -14.66
C PRO A 151 6.12 -23.62 -13.18
N GLU A 152 7.06 -23.02 -12.46
CA GLU A 152 7.27 -23.16 -11.02
C GLU A 152 6.41 -22.19 -10.19
N ASP A 153 5.41 -21.57 -10.83
CA ASP A 153 4.43 -20.67 -10.19
C ASP A 153 5.05 -19.41 -9.55
N GLN A 154 6.25 -19.02 -10.00
CA GLN A 154 6.86 -17.74 -9.64
C GLN A 154 6.43 -16.64 -10.60
N LEU A 155 6.20 -15.43 -10.07
CA LEU A 155 5.92 -14.26 -10.89
C LEU A 155 7.22 -13.50 -11.15
N MET A 156 7.67 -13.45 -12.41
CA MET A 156 8.95 -12.87 -12.80
C MET A 156 8.76 -11.70 -13.77
N PRO A 157 9.42 -10.54 -13.58
CA PRO A 157 9.38 -9.45 -14.54
C PRO A 157 10.06 -9.83 -15.87
N LEU A 158 9.43 -9.48 -16.99
CA LEU A 158 9.95 -9.69 -18.34
C LEU A 158 10.43 -8.39 -18.99
N ALA A 159 9.70 -7.30 -18.82
CA ALA A 159 9.96 -6.05 -19.50
C ALA A 159 9.45 -4.84 -18.71
N ILE A 160 10.17 -3.73 -18.78
CA ILE A 160 9.80 -2.46 -18.14
C ILE A 160 9.97 -1.32 -19.15
N GLN A 161 8.91 -0.55 -19.39
CA GLN A 161 8.97 0.75 -20.08
C GLN A 161 8.64 1.84 -19.07
N LEU A 162 9.46 2.89 -18.94
CA LEU A 162 9.36 3.83 -17.81
C LEU A 162 8.36 4.99 -18.04
N LYS A 163 8.04 5.30 -19.29
CA LYS A 163 6.99 6.26 -19.66
C LYS A 163 5.91 5.57 -20.50
N GLN A 164 4.73 6.18 -20.57
CA GLN A 164 3.61 5.62 -21.35
C GLN A 164 3.87 5.64 -22.85
N GLU A 165 4.49 6.70 -23.39
CA GLU A 165 4.74 6.83 -24.83
C GLU A 165 6.04 6.13 -25.27
N PRO A 166 6.00 5.17 -26.22
CA PRO A 166 7.20 4.56 -26.78
C PRO A 166 8.05 5.59 -27.51
N SER A 167 9.36 5.59 -27.23
CA SER A 167 10.29 6.48 -27.91
C SER A 167 11.73 5.97 -27.84
N LYS A 168 12.62 6.55 -28.66
CA LYS A 168 14.06 6.22 -28.62
C LYS A 168 14.71 6.54 -27.27
N ASP A 169 14.20 7.55 -26.55
CA ASP A 169 14.65 7.95 -25.22
C ASP A 169 13.84 7.31 -24.08
N ASN A 170 12.96 6.36 -24.40
CA ASN A 170 12.18 5.55 -23.45
C ASN A 170 12.32 4.07 -23.83
N PRO A 171 13.52 3.48 -23.67
CA PRO A 171 13.75 2.10 -24.03
C PRO A 171 12.94 1.13 -23.16
N ILE A 172 12.59 -0.02 -23.72
CA ILE A 172 12.05 -1.16 -22.97
C ILE A 172 13.24 -1.91 -22.37
N PHE A 173 13.36 -1.90 -21.04
CA PHE A 173 14.37 -2.64 -20.29
C PHE A 173 13.93 -4.09 -20.08
N CYS A 174 14.88 -5.02 -20.17
CA CYS A 174 14.68 -6.45 -19.92
C CYS A 174 15.69 -6.96 -18.88
N PRO A 175 15.43 -8.09 -18.18
CA PRO A 175 16.39 -8.72 -17.26
C PRO A 175 17.75 -9.07 -17.88
N THR A 176 17.84 -9.09 -19.20
CA THR A 176 19.03 -9.44 -19.99
C THR A 176 19.91 -8.22 -20.30
N ASP A 177 19.45 -7.02 -19.97
CA ASP A 177 20.25 -5.81 -20.07
C ASP A 177 21.34 -5.79 -18.97
N SER A 178 22.17 -4.74 -18.96
CA SER A 178 23.20 -4.62 -17.92
C SER A 178 22.57 -4.57 -16.52
N GLU A 179 23.29 -5.08 -15.52
CA GLU A 179 22.81 -5.17 -14.13
C GLU A 179 22.21 -3.84 -13.65
N TYR A 180 22.92 -2.73 -13.85
CA TYR A 180 22.47 -1.42 -13.38
C TYR A 180 21.36 -0.80 -14.22
N ASP A 181 21.26 -1.09 -15.53
CA ASP A 181 20.10 -0.64 -16.31
C ASP A 181 18.82 -1.29 -15.78
N TRP A 182 18.88 -2.61 -15.55
CA TRP A 182 17.75 -3.37 -15.06
C TRP A 182 17.37 -2.99 -13.62
N LEU A 183 18.36 -2.84 -12.73
CA LEU A 183 18.12 -2.38 -11.36
C LEU A 183 17.54 -0.98 -11.30
N LEU A 184 18.03 -0.03 -12.11
CA LEU A 184 17.45 1.32 -12.19
C LEU A 184 16.01 1.28 -12.70
N ALA A 185 15.72 0.51 -13.76
CA ALA A 185 14.37 0.37 -14.28
C ALA A 185 13.39 -0.16 -13.21
N LYS A 186 13.78 -1.21 -12.47
CA LYS A 186 13.00 -1.73 -11.34
C LYS A 186 12.84 -0.69 -10.22
N MET A 187 13.89 0.06 -9.90
CA MET A 187 13.83 1.10 -8.85
C MET A 187 12.88 2.24 -9.21
N PHE A 188 12.82 2.67 -10.47
CA PHE A 188 11.82 3.63 -10.94
C PHE A 188 10.39 3.07 -10.85
N VAL A 189 10.20 1.78 -11.14
CA VAL A 189 8.90 1.11 -10.90
C VAL A 189 8.54 1.12 -9.42
N ARG A 190 9.47 0.76 -8.53
CA ARG A 190 9.21 0.79 -7.09
C ARG A 190 8.91 2.20 -6.57
N SER A 191 9.51 3.24 -7.17
CA SER A 191 9.18 4.63 -6.84
C SER A 191 7.79 5.04 -7.31
N ALA A 192 7.38 4.61 -8.50
CA ALA A 192 6.03 4.81 -9.01
C ALA A 192 4.99 4.07 -8.17
N ASP A 193 5.28 2.81 -7.81
CA ASP A 193 4.47 1.98 -6.93
C ASP A 193 4.29 2.63 -5.56
N PHE A 194 5.33 3.26 -4.98
CA PHE A 194 5.18 4.03 -3.76
C PHE A 194 4.17 5.19 -3.92
N GLN A 195 4.18 5.94 -5.03
CA GLN A 195 3.23 7.05 -5.19
C GLN A 195 1.79 6.54 -5.34
N ASP A 196 1.61 5.48 -6.15
CA ASP A 196 0.32 4.82 -6.36
C ASP A 196 -0.22 4.23 -5.05
N HIS A 197 0.61 3.43 -4.37
CA HIS A 197 0.31 2.85 -3.07
C HIS A 197 -0.16 3.89 -2.07
N GLN A 198 0.65 4.92 -1.85
CA GLN A 198 0.43 5.88 -0.78
C GLN A 198 -0.79 6.77 -1.03
N LEU A 199 -0.97 7.25 -2.26
CA LEU A 199 -2.04 8.18 -2.59
C LEU A 199 -3.35 7.48 -2.95
N ILE A 200 -3.28 6.34 -3.63
CA ILE A 200 -4.45 5.65 -4.19
C ILE A 200 -4.87 4.50 -3.29
N SER A 201 -4.03 3.46 -3.18
CA SER A 201 -4.38 2.23 -2.45
C SER A 201 -4.58 2.46 -0.96
N HIS A 202 -3.77 3.34 -0.37
CA HIS A 202 -3.80 3.68 1.05
C HIS A 202 -4.70 4.90 1.31
N LEU A 203 -4.25 6.12 1.00
CA LEU A 203 -4.99 7.33 1.36
C LEU A 203 -6.41 7.40 0.78
N LEU A 204 -6.57 7.30 -0.54
CA LEU A 204 -7.88 7.45 -1.16
C LEU A 204 -8.81 6.27 -0.85
N ARG A 205 -8.34 5.05 -1.12
CA ARG A 205 -9.19 3.85 -1.12
C ARG A 205 -9.48 3.29 0.27
N THR A 206 -8.75 3.70 1.32
CA THR A 206 -9.08 3.35 2.71
C THR A 206 -9.45 4.58 3.53
N HIS A 207 -8.52 5.51 3.75
CA HIS A 207 -8.76 6.65 4.64
C HIS A 207 -9.92 7.54 4.19
N LEU A 208 -9.87 8.08 2.97
CA LEU A 208 -10.85 9.07 2.52
C LEU A 208 -12.24 8.44 2.33
N LEU A 209 -12.31 7.21 1.82
CA LEU A 209 -13.59 6.47 1.73
C LEU A 209 -14.15 6.09 3.10
N ALA A 210 -13.32 5.62 4.03
CA ALA A 210 -13.77 5.34 5.41
C ALA A 210 -14.29 6.61 6.10
N GLU A 211 -13.71 7.78 5.83
CA GLU A 211 -14.23 9.06 6.30
C GLU A 211 -15.57 9.42 5.67
N VAL A 212 -15.78 9.18 4.38
CA VAL A 212 -17.11 9.36 3.73
C VAL A 212 -18.15 8.48 4.41
N PHE A 213 -17.85 7.21 4.67
CA PHE A 213 -18.75 6.28 5.35
C PHE A 213 -19.06 6.76 6.77
N SER A 214 -18.03 7.22 7.50
CA SER A 214 -18.16 7.73 8.86
C SER A 214 -19.01 9.00 8.94
N VAL A 215 -18.78 9.96 8.05
CA VAL A 215 -19.55 11.22 8.00
C VAL A 215 -21.01 10.93 7.67
N SER A 216 -21.29 10.09 6.67
CA SER A 216 -22.67 9.74 6.33
C SER A 216 -23.36 8.98 7.48
N LEU A 217 -22.66 8.04 8.11
CA LEU A 217 -23.17 7.31 9.27
C LEU A 217 -23.64 8.27 10.37
N LEU A 218 -22.78 9.20 10.78
CA LEU A 218 -23.06 10.15 11.87
C LEU A 218 -24.13 11.19 11.52
N ARG A 219 -24.34 11.50 10.23
CA ARG A 219 -25.34 12.47 9.77
C ARG A 219 -26.72 11.87 9.63
N ASN A 220 -26.81 10.61 9.21
CA ASN A 220 -28.03 10.06 8.62
C ASN A 220 -28.63 8.89 9.41
N LEU A 221 -27.87 8.23 10.31
CA LEU A 221 -28.38 7.10 11.08
C LEU A 221 -28.37 7.41 12.59
N PRO A 222 -29.53 7.36 13.29
CA PRO A 222 -29.57 7.59 14.73
C PRO A 222 -28.94 6.43 15.50
N MET A 223 -28.50 6.66 16.75
CA MET A 223 -27.80 5.64 17.56
C MET A 223 -28.61 4.36 17.84
N VAL A 224 -29.94 4.43 17.70
CA VAL A 224 -30.83 3.28 17.85
C VAL A 224 -30.86 2.39 16.60
N HIS A 225 -30.48 2.93 15.44
CA HIS A 225 -30.54 2.24 14.16
C HIS A 225 -29.57 1.04 14.12
N PRO A 226 -29.96 -0.14 13.60
CA PRO A 226 -29.11 -1.32 13.58
C PRO A 226 -27.82 -1.13 12.78
N LEU A 227 -27.87 -0.44 11.64
CA LEU A 227 -26.65 -0.07 10.89
C LEU A 227 -25.72 0.83 11.69
N TYR A 228 -26.25 1.74 12.53
CA TYR A 228 -25.38 2.56 13.38
C TYR A 228 -24.62 1.71 14.38
N LYS A 229 -25.35 0.85 15.11
CA LYS A 229 -24.77 -0.07 16.09
C LYS A 229 -23.72 -0.99 15.47
N LEU A 230 -23.97 -1.45 14.24
CA LEU A 230 -23.06 -2.31 13.49
C LEU A 230 -21.81 -1.56 13.01
N LEU A 231 -21.96 -0.35 12.46
CA LEU A 231 -20.89 0.36 11.77
C LEU A 231 -20.06 1.27 12.67
N VAL A 232 -20.62 1.79 13.78
CA VAL A 232 -19.92 2.78 14.61
C VAL A 232 -18.55 2.28 15.14
N PRO A 233 -18.35 0.99 15.53
CA PRO A 233 -17.04 0.52 15.95
C PRO A 233 -15.99 0.55 14.84
N HIS A 234 -16.43 0.51 13.57
CA HIS A 234 -15.59 0.53 12.38
C HIS A 234 -15.25 1.96 11.88
N THR A 235 -15.65 2.99 12.63
CA THR A 235 -15.37 4.41 12.32
C THR A 235 -14.48 5.10 13.35
N ARG A 236 -14.03 4.35 14.37
CA ARG A 236 -13.26 4.89 15.50
C ARG A 236 -11.99 5.57 14.99
N TYR A 237 -11.83 6.84 15.38
CA TYR A 237 -10.70 7.72 15.03
C TYR A 237 -10.49 8.06 13.55
N THR A 238 -11.24 7.51 12.61
CA THR A 238 -11.08 7.80 11.17
C THR A 238 -11.15 9.30 10.84
N LEU A 239 -12.11 10.02 11.40
CA LEU A 239 -12.21 11.48 11.21
C LEU A 239 -11.00 12.23 11.79
N GLN A 240 -10.52 11.78 12.96
CA GLN A 240 -9.40 12.40 13.66
C GLN A 240 -8.09 12.20 12.89
N ILE A 241 -7.80 10.97 12.47
CA ILE A 241 -6.56 10.67 11.77
C ILE A 241 -6.52 11.35 10.39
N ASN A 242 -7.65 11.40 9.68
CA ASN A 242 -7.71 12.11 8.40
C ASN A 242 -7.56 13.63 8.55
N ALA A 243 -8.09 14.22 9.64
CA ALA A 243 -7.84 15.61 9.95
C ALA A 243 -6.36 15.88 10.24
N LEU A 244 -5.66 14.97 10.92
CA LEU A 244 -4.20 15.06 11.12
C LEU A 244 -3.44 14.90 9.80
N ALA A 245 -3.82 13.94 8.96
CA ALA A 245 -3.22 13.74 7.64
C ALA A 245 -3.33 14.99 6.76
N ARG A 246 -4.51 15.62 6.72
CA ARG A 246 -4.72 16.90 6.01
C ARG A 246 -3.78 18.01 6.47
N ASN A 247 -3.41 18.04 7.75
CA ASN A 247 -2.54 19.08 8.31
C ASN A 247 -1.04 18.73 8.17
N LEU A 248 -0.67 17.47 8.41
CA LEU A 248 0.73 17.07 8.62
C LEU A 248 1.32 16.27 7.45
N LEU A 249 0.49 15.61 6.65
CA LEU A 249 0.94 14.74 5.54
C LEU A 249 0.73 15.41 4.19
N ILE A 250 -0.51 15.78 3.88
CA ILE A 250 -0.92 16.23 2.52
C ILE A 250 -1.13 17.74 2.40
N SER A 251 -0.79 18.51 3.43
CA SER A 251 -0.75 19.98 3.33
C SER A 251 0.47 20.46 2.53
N ASP A 252 0.47 21.74 2.14
CA ASP A 252 1.62 22.39 1.50
C ASP A 252 2.89 22.32 2.34
N SER A 253 2.76 22.23 3.67
CA SER A 253 3.90 22.08 4.59
C SER A 253 4.09 20.65 5.10
N GLY A 254 3.31 19.71 4.58
CA GLY A 254 3.25 18.32 5.02
C GLY A 254 4.34 17.45 4.43
N TYR A 255 4.37 16.19 4.88
CA TYR A 255 5.34 15.18 4.48
C TYR A 255 5.43 15.00 2.95
N PHE A 256 4.31 14.84 2.24
CA PHE A 256 4.32 14.57 0.80
C PHE A 256 4.99 15.69 0.02
N ASN A 257 4.64 16.93 0.33
CA ASN A 257 5.22 18.09 -0.37
C ASN A 257 6.71 18.28 -0.06
N LYS A 258 7.18 17.81 1.10
CA LYS A 258 8.57 17.96 1.51
C LYS A 258 9.49 16.83 1.04
N PHE A 259 8.98 15.61 0.89
CA PHE A 259 9.84 14.43 0.82
C PHE A 259 9.50 13.42 -0.29
N THR A 260 8.46 13.68 -1.11
CA THR A 260 8.04 12.74 -2.17
C THR A 260 8.08 13.37 -3.56
N ALA A 261 8.21 12.53 -4.58
CA ALA A 261 8.20 12.96 -5.98
C ALA A 261 6.84 13.49 -6.44
N SER A 262 5.74 13.02 -5.84
CA SER A 262 4.37 13.41 -6.18
C SER A 262 3.83 14.60 -5.37
N GLY A 263 4.66 15.29 -4.57
CA GLY A 263 4.24 16.46 -3.80
C GLY A 263 3.61 17.59 -4.64
N GLY A 264 2.79 18.43 -3.99
CA GLY A 264 2.17 19.60 -4.59
C GLY A 264 1.03 19.25 -5.56
N GLN A 265 1.05 19.83 -6.77
CA GLN A 265 -0.03 19.69 -7.76
C GLN A 265 -0.16 18.26 -8.32
N ALA A 266 0.93 17.49 -8.36
CA ALA A 266 0.91 16.11 -8.82
C ALA A 266 -0.01 15.25 -7.94
N MET A 267 0.13 15.34 -6.61
CA MET A 267 -0.72 14.64 -5.63
C MET A 267 -2.20 14.93 -5.85
N GLN A 268 -2.58 16.20 -6.02
CA GLN A 268 -3.98 16.58 -6.26
C GLN A 268 -4.50 15.95 -7.56
N THR A 269 -3.70 15.99 -8.62
CA THR A 269 -4.07 15.42 -9.93
C THR A 269 -4.21 13.90 -9.86
N ILE A 270 -3.32 13.21 -9.15
CA ILE A 270 -3.39 11.75 -8.93
C ILE A 270 -4.69 11.39 -8.21
N LEU A 271 -4.99 12.07 -7.11
CA LEU A 271 -6.22 11.83 -6.32
C LEU A 271 -7.48 12.09 -7.16
N GLN A 272 -7.51 13.15 -7.98
CA GLN A 272 -8.63 13.45 -8.87
C GLN A 272 -8.84 12.37 -9.95
N ARG A 273 -7.76 11.96 -10.63
CA ARG A 273 -7.79 10.90 -11.64
C ARG A 273 -8.25 9.57 -11.02
N ALA A 274 -7.69 9.21 -9.86
CA ALA A 274 -8.03 7.97 -9.17
C ALA A 274 -9.48 7.98 -8.64
N THR A 275 -9.96 9.09 -8.07
CA THR A 275 -11.37 9.22 -7.63
C THR A 275 -12.33 8.99 -8.80
N SER A 276 -11.97 9.49 -9.98
CA SER A 276 -12.77 9.32 -11.21
C SER A 276 -12.79 7.88 -11.73
N SER A 277 -11.82 7.03 -11.35
CA SER A 277 -11.74 5.63 -11.78
C SER A 277 -12.28 4.63 -10.75
N ILE A 278 -12.53 5.04 -9.50
CA ILE A 278 -13.08 4.14 -8.48
C ILE A 278 -14.53 3.75 -8.84
N THR A 279 -14.85 2.47 -8.65
CA THR A 279 -16.20 1.91 -8.72
C THR A 279 -16.50 1.13 -7.43
N TYR A 280 -17.77 0.91 -7.11
CA TYR A 280 -18.17 0.05 -5.99
C TYR A 280 -17.59 -1.37 -6.12
N THR A 281 -17.61 -1.95 -7.32
CA THR A 281 -17.05 -3.28 -7.57
C THR A 281 -15.55 -3.32 -7.30
N SER A 282 -14.80 -2.26 -7.61
CA SER A 282 -13.37 -2.19 -7.31
C SER A 282 -13.07 -2.25 -5.81
N LEU A 283 -14.04 -1.93 -4.94
CA LEU A 283 -13.89 -1.97 -3.47
C LEU A 283 -14.31 -3.33 -2.87
N CYS A 284 -14.95 -4.18 -3.67
CA CYS A 284 -15.36 -5.52 -3.28
C CYS A 284 -14.29 -6.51 -3.73
N ILE A 285 -13.45 -7.01 -2.81
CA ILE A 285 -12.26 -7.81 -3.17
C ILE A 285 -12.55 -8.99 -4.11
N ARG A 286 -13.70 -9.66 -3.95
CA ARG A 286 -14.14 -10.75 -4.83
C ARG A 286 -14.34 -10.29 -6.28
N ASP A 287 -14.98 -9.13 -6.46
CA ASP A 287 -15.23 -8.58 -7.79
C ASP A 287 -13.93 -8.01 -8.38
N ASP A 288 -13.15 -7.28 -7.59
CA ASP A 288 -11.88 -6.68 -8.02
C ASP A 288 -10.87 -7.75 -8.50
N ILE A 289 -10.68 -8.83 -7.73
CA ILE A 289 -9.77 -9.92 -8.12
C ILE A 289 -10.23 -10.60 -9.41
N LYS A 290 -11.55 -10.79 -9.57
CA LYS A 290 -12.13 -11.36 -10.78
C LYS A 290 -11.97 -10.43 -11.98
N GLU A 291 -12.25 -9.15 -11.82
CA GLU A 291 -12.11 -8.12 -12.88
C GLU A 291 -10.65 -7.99 -13.34
N ARG A 292 -9.69 -8.10 -12.41
CA ARG A 292 -8.25 -8.14 -12.72
C ARG A 292 -7.79 -9.48 -13.28
N GLY A 293 -8.64 -10.51 -13.30
CA GLY A 293 -8.34 -11.84 -13.85
C GLY A 293 -7.34 -12.64 -13.00
N LEU A 294 -7.37 -12.50 -11.67
CA LEU A 294 -6.36 -13.03 -10.75
C LEU A 294 -6.86 -14.20 -9.88
N GLU A 295 -8.06 -14.73 -10.12
CA GLU A 295 -8.68 -15.78 -9.29
C GLU A 295 -7.85 -17.07 -9.21
N SER A 296 -7.12 -17.41 -10.27
CA SER A 296 -6.34 -18.66 -10.38
C SER A 296 -4.84 -18.48 -10.16
N VAL A 297 -4.38 -17.30 -9.75
CA VAL A 297 -2.95 -17.03 -9.54
C VAL A 297 -2.46 -17.77 -8.28
N PRO A 298 -1.46 -18.65 -8.37
CA PRO A 298 -0.93 -19.36 -7.20
C PRO A 298 -0.16 -18.39 -6.28
N HIS A 299 -0.01 -18.77 -5.01
CA HIS A 299 0.78 -18.02 -4.01
C HIS A 299 0.38 -16.54 -3.85
N PHE A 300 -0.90 -16.22 -4.05
CA PHE A 300 -1.44 -14.87 -3.90
C PHE A 300 -2.16 -14.73 -2.56
N TYR A 301 -1.39 -14.58 -1.48
CA TYR A 301 -1.85 -14.65 -0.10
C TYR A 301 -2.78 -13.49 0.28
N TYR A 302 -2.56 -12.28 -0.25
CA TYR A 302 -3.51 -11.17 -0.07
C TYR A 302 -4.92 -11.53 -0.55
N ARG A 303 -5.03 -12.17 -1.73
CA ARG A 303 -6.31 -12.64 -2.25
C ARG A 303 -6.90 -13.71 -1.35
N ASP A 304 -6.11 -14.74 -1.03
CA ASP A 304 -6.62 -15.91 -0.31
C ASP A 304 -7.12 -15.54 1.09
N ASP A 305 -6.33 -14.78 1.85
CA ASP A 305 -6.70 -14.30 3.19
C ASP A 305 -7.84 -13.29 3.11
N GLY A 306 -7.80 -12.39 2.11
CA GLY A 306 -8.82 -11.38 1.90
C GLY A 306 -10.18 -11.99 1.50
N PHE A 307 -10.17 -13.09 0.77
CA PHE A 307 -11.37 -13.87 0.43
C PHE A 307 -12.01 -14.50 1.66
N HIS A 308 -11.21 -15.13 2.53
CA HIS A 308 -11.72 -15.65 3.79
C HIS A 308 -12.28 -14.55 4.69
N MET A 309 -11.54 -13.45 4.83
CA MET A 309 -11.95 -12.30 5.61
C MET A 309 -13.27 -11.71 5.09
N TRP A 310 -13.38 -11.51 3.78
CA TRP A 310 -14.61 -11.02 3.13
C TRP A 310 -15.80 -11.92 3.45
N ASP A 311 -15.65 -13.23 3.31
CA ASP A 311 -16.74 -14.17 3.55
C ASP A 311 -17.18 -14.21 5.02
N ILE A 312 -16.22 -14.14 5.95
CA ILE A 312 -16.48 -14.09 7.40
C ILE A 312 -17.23 -12.79 7.75
N THR A 313 -16.76 -11.64 7.25
CA THR A 313 -17.45 -10.35 7.42
C THR A 313 -18.84 -10.38 6.80
N ASN A 314 -18.99 -10.96 5.60
CA ASN A 314 -20.28 -11.04 4.91
C ASN A 314 -21.30 -11.87 5.71
N ARG A 315 -20.90 -13.05 6.23
CA ARG A 315 -21.78 -13.86 7.09
C ARG A 315 -22.16 -13.14 8.38
N PHE A 316 -21.23 -12.40 8.99
CA PHE A 316 -21.51 -11.57 10.16
C PHE A 316 -22.57 -10.51 9.85
N VAL A 317 -22.37 -9.74 8.79
CA VAL A 317 -23.31 -8.70 8.34
C VAL A 317 -24.67 -9.30 8.00
N GLN A 318 -24.70 -10.40 7.23
CA GLN A 318 -25.93 -11.12 6.87
C GLN A 318 -26.70 -11.56 8.11
N GLY A 319 -26.01 -12.12 9.10
CA GLY A 319 -26.62 -12.61 10.35
C GLY A 319 -27.21 -11.48 11.19
N VAL A 320 -26.48 -10.37 11.33
CA VAL A 320 -26.98 -9.19 12.07
C VAL A 320 -28.13 -8.53 11.32
N LEU A 321 -27.97 -8.21 10.03
CA LEU A 321 -28.99 -7.47 9.28
C LEU A 321 -30.24 -8.30 8.98
N GLY A 322 -30.11 -9.62 8.77
CA GLY A 322 -31.27 -10.52 8.61
C GLY A 322 -32.14 -10.62 9.87
N TYR A 323 -31.63 -10.23 11.04
CA TYR A 323 -32.45 -10.08 12.24
C TYR A 323 -33.37 -8.85 12.15
N TYR A 324 -32.93 -7.74 11.54
CA TYR A 324 -33.67 -6.48 11.47
C TYR A 324 -34.48 -6.29 10.18
N TYR A 325 -33.96 -6.75 9.04
CA TYR A 325 -34.61 -6.66 7.72
C TYR A 325 -35.00 -8.07 7.26
N LYS A 326 -36.30 -8.32 7.04
CA LYS A 326 -36.82 -9.66 6.70
C LYS A 326 -36.87 -9.92 5.21
N ASP A 327 -37.06 -8.85 4.43
CA ASP A 327 -37.07 -8.89 2.97
C ASP A 327 -36.67 -7.52 2.39
N ASP A 328 -36.54 -7.46 1.07
CA ASP A 328 -36.15 -6.26 0.35
C ASP A 328 -37.10 -5.08 0.58
N SER A 329 -38.37 -5.34 0.93
CA SER A 329 -39.34 -4.28 1.20
C SER A 329 -39.03 -3.52 2.49
N ASP A 330 -38.46 -4.17 3.50
CA ASP A 330 -38.00 -3.51 4.71
C ASP A 330 -36.84 -2.56 4.39
N VAL A 331 -35.89 -3.01 3.55
CA VAL A 331 -34.74 -2.20 3.13
C VAL A 331 -35.18 -1.00 2.28
N GLN A 332 -36.10 -1.21 1.34
CA GLN A 332 -36.61 -0.14 0.46
C GLN A 332 -37.41 0.92 1.22
N ARG A 333 -38.11 0.54 2.28
CA ARG A 333 -38.93 1.46 3.09
C ARG A 333 -38.12 2.24 4.14
N ASP A 334 -36.90 1.82 4.42
CA ASP A 334 -36.02 2.48 5.40
C ASP A 334 -35.43 3.78 4.82
N THR A 335 -36.11 4.90 5.07
CA THR A 335 -35.68 6.20 4.55
C THR A 335 -34.35 6.71 5.13
N GLU A 336 -33.99 6.28 6.35
CA GLU A 336 -32.72 6.66 6.98
C GLU A 336 -31.56 5.94 6.30
N LEU A 337 -31.70 4.63 6.04
CA LEU A 337 -30.78 3.84 5.23
C LEU A 337 -30.64 4.40 3.82
N GLN A 338 -31.74 4.69 3.13
CA GLN A 338 -31.68 5.25 1.76
C GLN A 338 -30.92 6.58 1.75
N THR A 339 -31.16 7.46 2.75
CA THR A 339 -30.46 8.73 2.87
C THR A 339 -28.96 8.52 3.14
N TRP A 340 -28.61 7.58 4.03
CA TRP A 340 -27.23 7.22 4.33
C TRP A 340 -26.45 6.76 3.07
N VAL A 341 -27.04 5.87 2.28
CA VAL A 341 -26.43 5.40 1.02
C VAL A 341 -26.30 6.53 0.01
N LEU A 342 -27.34 7.35 -0.17
CA LEU A 342 -27.32 8.48 -1.12
C LEU A 342 -26.24 9.52 -0.78
N ASP A 343 -26.03 9.82 0.50
CA ASP A 343 -24.98 10.76 0.94
C ASP A 343 -23.58 10.21 0.59
N ILE A 344 -23.37 8.90 0.73
CA ILE A 344 -22.12 8.22 0.32
C ILE A 344 -21.93 8.29 -1.20
N PHE A 345 -22.95 7.95 -2.01
CA PHE A 345 -22.81 7.99 -3.47
C PHE A 345 -22.58 9.39 -4.01
N LYS A 346 -23.26 10.38 -3.42
CA LYS A 346 -23.10 11.78 -3.79
C LYS A 346 -21.67 12.27 -3.55
N HIS A 347 -21.10 11.97 -2.38
CA HIS A 347 -19.82 12.56 -1.94
C HIS A 347 -18.59 11.66 -2.17
N GLY A 348 -18.73 10.35 -2.05
CA GLY A 348 -17.65 9.37 -2.27
C GLY A 348 -17.53 8.88 -3.71
N PHE A 349 -18.65 8.79 -4.44
CA PHE A 349 -18.69 8.23 -5.81
C PHE A 349 -19.03 9.27 -6.89
N LEU A 350 -19.06 10.55 -6.54
CA LEU A 350 -19.37 11.67 -7.44
C LEU A 350 -20.74 11.52 -8.15
N SER A 351 -21.74 11.03 -7.41
CA SER A 351 -23.12 10.79 -7.90
C SER A 351 -23.23 9.77 -9.04
N ARG A 352 -22.21 8.95 -9.26
CA ARG A 352 -22.29 7.84 -10.23
C ARG A 352 -23.20 6.75 -9.66
N PRO A 353 -24.30 6.39 -10.35
CA PRO A 353 -25.27 5.44 -9.83
C PRO A 353 -24.71 4.03 -9.91
N GLU A 354 -24.73 3.29 -8.80
CA GLU A 354 -24.45 1.86 -8.78
C GLU A 354 -25.51 1.15 -7.93
N SER A 355 -25.96 -0.01 -8.40
CA SER A 355 -26.86 -0.86 -7.62
C SER A 355 -26.02 -1.63 -6.60
N ALA A 356 -26.38 -1.54 -5.32
CA ALA A 356 -25.71 -2.24 -4.25
C ALA A 356 -26.73 -3.04 -3.41
N GLU A 357 -26.41 -4.30 -3.16
CA GLU A 357 -27.14 -5.15 -2.21
C GLU A 357 -26.66 -4.81 -0.79
N LEU A 358 -27.58 -4.65 0.18
CA LEU A 358 -27.29 -4.06 1.49
C LEU A 358 -26.18 -4.81 2.23
N VAL A 359 -26.26 -6.14 2.29
CA VAL A 359 -25.28 -6.97 3.00
C VAL A 359 -23.91 -6.80 2.36
N LYS A 360 -23.81 -6.92 1.02
CA LYS A 360 -22.56 -6.71 0.29
C LYS A 360 -22.00 -5.30 0.48
N PHE A 361 -22.86 -4.27 0.49
CA PHE A 361 -22.43 -2.88 0.68
C PHE A 361 -21.86 -2.65 2.08
N VAL A 362 -22.54 -3.12 3.12
CA VAL A 362 -22.07 -3.03 4.51
C VAL A 362 -20.82 -3.89 4.74
N THR A 363 -20.73 -5.05 4.07
CA THR A 363 -19.50 -5.87 4.06
C THR A 363 -18.34 -5.07 3.50
N MET A 364 -18.53 -4.39 2.36
CA MET A 364 -17.52 -3.53 1.75
C MET A 364 -17.07 -2.43 2.72
N VAL A 365 -17.99 -1.72 3.36
CA VAL A 365 -17.66 -0.65 4.32
C VAL A 365 -16.79 -1.17 5.47
N ILE A 366 -17.17 -2.29 6.09
CA ILE A 366 -16.41 -2.90 7.19
C ILE A 366 -15.05 -3.39 6.70
N PHE A 367 -15.00 -4.09 5.56
CA PHE A 367 -13.76 -4.63 4.99
C PHE A 367 -12.77 -3.51 4.62
N THR A 368 -13.24 -2.44 3.99
CA THR A 368 -12.42 -1.27 3.63
C THR A 368 -11.83 -0.60 4.87
N GLY A 369 -12.64 -0.43 5.93
CA GLY A 369 -12.23 0.23 7.17
C GLY A 369 -11.32 -0.61 8.06
N SER A 370 -11.19 -1.92 7.81
CA SER A 370 -10.40 -2.84 8.63
C SER A 370 -9.37 -3.60 7.79
N ALA A 371 -9.76 -4.71 7.19
CA ALA A 371 -8.90 -5.64 6.47
C ALA A 371 -8.12 -4.97 5.32
N GLN A 372 -8.77 -4.18 4.48
CA GLN A 372 -8.10 -3.52 3.36
C GLN A 372 -7.06 -2.51 3.86
N HIS A 373 -7.39 -1.70 4.88
CA HIS A 373 -6.44 -0.76 5.48
C HIS A 373 -5.23 -1.50 6.05
N ALA A 374 -5.44 -2.55 6.85
CA ALA A 374 -4.36 -3.35 7.40
C ALA A 374 -3.45 -3.94 6.29
N ALA A 375 -4.05 -4.49 5.23
CA ALA A 375 -3.33 -5.09 4.11
C ALA A 375 -2.37 -4.12 3.39
N VAL A 376 -2.74 -2.83 3.30
CA VAL A 376 -1.93 -1.81 2.62
C VAL A 376 -1.17 -0.87 3.56
N ASN A 377 -1.39 -0.97 4.87
CA ASN A 377 -0.75 -0.10 5.86
C ASN A 377 0.35 -0.82 6.65
N SER A 378 0.07 -2.02 7.17
CA SER A 378 0.90 -2.65 8.22
C SER A 378 2.29 -3.09 7.74
N GLY A 379 2.44 -3.40 6.44
CA GLY A 379 3.72 -3.80 5.86
C GLY A 379 4.61 -2.65 5.37
N GLN A 380 4.21 -1.38 5.56
CA GLN A 380 4.95 -0.24 5.00
C GLN A 380 6.40 -0.21 5.47
N PHE A 381 6.67 -0.48 6.75
CA PHE A 381 8.04 -0.51 7.25
C PHE A 381 8.81 -1.76 6.81
N ASP A 382 8.13 -2.90 6.70
CA ASP A 382 8.75 -4.18 6.31
C ASP A 382 9.40 -4.09 4.93
N TYR A 383 8.70 -3.48 3.97
CA TYR A 383 9.19 -3.29 2.60
C TYR A 383 9.83 -1.92 2.34
N GLY A 384 9.50 -0.93 3.18
CA GLY A 384 9.91 0.47 3.01
C GLY A 384 11.12 0.91 3.81
N SER A 385 11.55 0.13 4.80
CA SER A 385 12.77 0.41 5.57
C SER A 385 14.05 0.29 4.73
N TRP A 386 14.03 -0.53 3.67
CA TRP A 386 15.13 -0.60 2.69
C TRP A 386 14.86 0.33 1.50
N MET A 387 15.50 1.50 1.53
CA MET A 387 15.19 2.60 0.61
C MET A 387 15.28 2.26 -0.89
N PRO A 388 16.24 1.46 -1.39
CA PRO A 388 16.25 1.05 -2.79
C PRO A 388 15.02 0.23 -3.23
N ASN A 389 14.33 -0.44 -2.29
CA ASN A 389 13.12 -1.22 -2.57
C ASN A 389 11.84 -0.37 -2.62
N THR A 390 11.80 0.77 -1.93
CA THR A 390 10.60 1.64 -1.87
C THR A 390 10.99 3.13 -1.80
N PRO A 391 11.63 3.69 -2.83
CA PRO A 391 12.10 5.07 -2.80
C PRO A 391 10.93 6.07 -2.97
N PRO A 392 10.71 7.02 -2.03
CA PRO A 392 9.62 8.00 -2.13
C PRO A 392 9.88 9.06 -3.20
N THR A 393 11.13 9.16 -3.66
CA THR A 393 11.57 10.06 -4.72
C THR A 393 12.93 9.63 -5.27
N LEU A 394 13.24 10.04 -6.50
CA LEU A 394 14.52 9.82 -7.18
C LEU A 394 15.06 11.13 -7.77
N GLN A 395 16.37 11.34 -7.72
CA GLN A 395 17.05 12.63 -7.98
C GLN A 395 17.67 12.78 -9.37
N ARG A 396 17.77 11.67 -10.13
CA ARG A 396 18.28 11.67 -11.50
C ARG A 396 17.17 11.25 -12.46
N PRO A 397 17.19 11.71 -13.72
CA PRO A 397 16.29 11.19 -14.74
C PRO A 397 16.59 9.71 -14.99
N PRO A 398 15.59 8.92 -15.45
CA PRO A 398 15.83 7.56 -15.87
C PRO A 398 16.83 7.50 -17.05
N PRO A 399 17.56 6.39 -17.21
CA PRO A 399 18.41 6.19 -18.38
C PRO A 399 17.59 6.27 -19.67
N THR A 400 18.03 7.09 -20.61
CA THR A 400 17.42 7.22 -21.95
C THR A 400 18.08 6.31 -22.98
N THR A 401 19.16 5.62 -22.60
CA THR A 401 19.92 4.71 -23.46
C THR A 401 20.48 3.57 -22.60
N LYS A 402 20.30 2.33 -23.06
CA LYS A 402 20.83 1.13 -22.39
C LYS A 402 22.37 1.12 -22.42
N GLY A 403 22.97 0.44 -21.46
CA GLY A 403 24.42 0.28 -21.29
C GLY A 403 25.10 1.52 -20.71
N THR A 404 24.34 2.48 -20.18
CA THR A 404 24.90 3.73 -19.62
C THR A 404 24.80 3.80 -18.11
N ALA A 405 23.98 2.96 -17.49
CA ALA A 405 23.88 2.87 -16.04
C ALA A 405 25.07 2.14 -15.42
N ASP A 406 25.52 2.66 -14.29
CA ASP A 406 26.52 2.05 -13.41
C ASP A 406 26.16 2.21 -11.92
N GLU A 407 26.96 1.62 -11.03
CA GLU A 407 26.75 1.71 -9.57
C GLU A 407 26.66 3.17 -9.09
N ARG A 408 27.51 4.03 -9.63
CA ARG A 408 27.55 5.45 -9.26
C ARG A 408 26.25 6.14 -9.63
N SER A 409 25.74 5.91 -10.84
CA SER A 409 24.48 6.47 -11.31
C SER A 409 23.31 6.01 -10.45
N LEU A 410 23.29 4.75 -10.01
CA LEU A 410 22.29 4.22 -9.10
C LEU A 410 22.32 4.94 -7.75
N LEU A 411 23.50 5.07 -7.14
CA LEU A 411 23.67 5.76 -5.86
C LEU A 411 23.32 7.26 -5.95
N GLU A 412 23.67 7.92 -7.06
CA GLU A 412 23.32 9.33 -7.30
C GLU A 412 21.83 9.54 -7.59
N THR A 413 21.10 8.49 -7.98
CA THR A 413 19.65 8.54 -8.24
C THR A 413 18.83 8.45 -6.96
N LEU A 414 19.36 7.82 -5.91
CA LEU A 414 18.67 7.64 -4.63
C LEU A 414 18.39 8.98 -3.90
N PRO A 415 17.40 8.99 -2.97
CA PRO A 415 17.08 10.17 -2.18
C PRO A 415 18.20 10.58 -1.21
N ASP A 416 18.19 11.86 -0.82
CA ASP A 416 19.14 12.43 0.15
C ASP A 416 18.94 11.78 1.51
N ILE A 417 19.98 11.76 2.35
CA ILE A 417 19.92 11.15 3.69
C ILE A 417 18.73 11.69 4.51
N ASN A 418 18.47 13.00 4.47
CA ASN A 418 17.34 13.57 5.20
C ASN A 418 16.00 13.04 4.69
N VAL A 419 15.82 12.92 3.38
CA VAL A 419 14.60 12.37 2.75
C VAL A 419 14.45 10.89 3.12
N THR A 420 15.53 10.11 3.04
CA THR A 420 15.56 8.70 3.43
C THR A 420 15.14 8.50 4.89
N VAL A 421 15.73 9.26 5.82
CA VAL A 421 15.41 9.17 7.25
C VAL A 421 13.96 9.54 7.53
N HIS A 422 13.43 10.60 6.90
CA HIS A 422 12.02 10.97 7.09
C HIS A 422 11.08 9.93 6.46
N GLY A 423 11.44 9.35 5.32
CA GLY A 423 10.68 8.28 4.69
C GLY A 423 10.60 7.02 5.54
N MET A 424 11.74 6.55 6.06
CA MET A 424 11.75 5.42 6.99
C MET A 424 10.98 5.72 8.27
N ALA A 425 11.13 6.92 8.84
CA ALA A 425 10.45 7.32 10.06
C ALA A 425 8.92 7.36 9.90
N ILE A 426 8.42 7.88 8.77
CA ILE A 426 6.97 7.93 8.55
C ILE A 426 6.40 6.54 8.30
N MET A 427 7.07 5.70 7.48
CA MET A 427 6.61 4.32 7.24
C MET A 427 6.63 3.50 8.53
N TRP A 428 7.62 3.71 9.39
CA TRP A 428 7.65 3.10 10.73
C TRP A 428 6.47 3.56 11.59
N LEU A 429 6.23 4.88 11.66
CA LEU A 429 5.15 5.43 12.49
C LEU A 429 3.78 4.93 12.05
N LEU A 430 3.51 4.91 10.74
CA LEU A 430 2.23 4.49 10.19
C LEU A 430 2.00 2.97 10.27
N SER A 431 3.07 2.18 10.30
CA SER A 431 2.98 0.72 10.48
C SER A 431 2.78 0.30 11.94
N LYS A 432 2.80 1.23 12.90
CA LYS A 432 2.72 0.88 14.31
C LYS A 432 1.30 0.66 14.78
N GLN A 433 1.13 -0.40 15.55
CA GLN A 433 -0.08 -0.63 16.34
C GLN A 433 -0.25 0.46 17.41
N SER A 434 -1.48 0.97 17.55
CA SER A 434 -1.81 1.95 18.59
C SER A 434 -1.72 1.33 19.99
N SER A 435 -1.46 2.15 21.02
CA SER A 435 -1.45 1.70 22.42
C SER A 435 -2.84 1.29 22.94
N ASP A 436 -3.90 1.83 22.34
CA ASP A 436 -5.30 1.53 22.65
C ASP A 436 -5.97 0.75 21.50
N PHE A 437 -5.18 -0.15 20.88
CA PHE A 437 -5.60 -0.99 19.77
C PHE A 437 -6.80 -1.88 20.13
N VAL A 438 -7.76 -1.99 19.21
CA VAL A 438 -8.94 -2.85 19.34
C VAL A 438 -8.99 -3.80 18.14
N PRO A 439 -8.70 -5.10 18.34
CA PRO A 439 -8.70 -6.06 17.24
C PRO A 439 -10.08 -6.21 16.61
N LEU A 440 -10.12 -6.53 15.31
CA LEU A 440 -11.34 -6.80 14.57
C LEU A 440 -12.21 -7.85 15.31
N GLY A 441 -13.50 -7.58 15.41
CA GLY A 441 -14.45 -8.44 16.12
C GLY A 441 -14.46 -8.28 17.64
N HIS A 442 -13.62 -7.40 18.19
CA HIS A 442 -13.70 -6.98 19.59
C HIS A 442 -14.45 -5.66 19.70
N TYR A 443 -15.57 -5.67 20.41
CA TYR A 443 -16.48 -4.53 20.53
C TYR A 443 -16.67 -4.17 22.00
N PRO A 444 -15.79 -3.34 22.59
CA PRO A 444 -15.86 -3.00 24.02
C PRO A 444 -17.08 -2.15 24.38
N GLU A 445 -17.64 -1.40 23.42
CA GLU A 445 -18.87 -0.64 23.58
C GLU A 445 -20.08 -1.50 23.21
N GLU A 446 -20.97 -1.75 24.18
CA GLU A 446 -22.17 -2.56 23.98
C GLU A 446 -23.28 -1.75 23.29
N HIS A 447 -23.23 -1.67 21.96
CA HIS A 447 -24.28 -1.04 21.16
C HIS A 447 -25.50 -1.95 20.92
N PHE A 448 -25.26 -3.26 20.80
CA PHE A 448 -26.31 -4.28 20.68
C PHE A 448 -26.65 -4.88 22.05
N SER A 449 -27.94 -4.87 22.38
CA SER A 449 -28.48 -5.49 23.60
C SER A 449 -29.17 -6.83 23.31
N GLU A 450 -29.59 -7.02 22.07
CA GLU A 450 -30.38 -8.12 21.58
C GLU A 450 -29.54 -9.40 21.46
N ARG A 451 -30.15 -10.54 21.78
CA ARG A 451 -29.46 -11.83 21.79
C ARG A 451 -28.90 -12.23 20.42
N VAL A 452 -29.66 -12.01 19.35
CA VAL A 452 -29.29 -12.51 18.01
C VAL A 452 -28.06 -11.78 17.43
N PRO A 453 -28.00 -10.44 17.40
CA PRO A 453 -26.77 -9.74 17.00
C PRO A 453 -25.56 -10.13 17.85
N ARG A 454 -25.71 -10.25 19.18
CA ARG A 454 -24.62 -10.67 20.07
C ARG A 454 -24.12 -12.09 19.76
N GLN A 455 -25.02 -13.02 19.42
CA GLN A 455 -24.62 -14.36 18.98
C GLN A 455 -23.81 -14.31 17.69
N HIS A 456 -24.20 -13.49 16.72
CA HIS A 456 -23.44 -13.31 15.49
C HIS A 456 -22.07 -12.62 15.72
N MET A 457 -21.95 -11.72 16.70
CA MET A 457 -20.65 -11.16 17.11
C MET A 457 -19.70 -12.24 17.66
N GLU A 458 -20.20 -13.16 18.50
CA GLU A 458 -19.39 -14.27 19.02
C GLU A 458 -18.99 -15.26 17.91
N ILE A 459 -19.91 -15.56 16.98
CA ILE A 459 -19.60 -16.41 15.81
C ILE A 459 -18.53 -15.74 14.95
N PHE A 460 -18.66 -14.44 14.66
CA PHE A 460 -17.68 -13.67 13.90
C PHE A 460 -16.30 -13.74 14.54
N LYS A 461 -16.20 -13.51 15.87
CA LYS A 461 -14.95 -13.65 16.61
C LYS A 461 -14.36 -15.05 16.54
N GLY A 462 -15.19 -16.08 16.64
CA GLY A 462 -14.77 -17.48 16.49
C GLY A 462 -14.22 -17.79 15.10
N GLU A 463 -14.91 -17.36 14.05
CA GLU A 463 -14.46 -17.55 12.66
C GLU A 463 -13.14 -16.79 12.36
N LEU A 464 -12.95 -15.59 12.90
CA LEU A 464 -11.68 -14.87 12.82
C LEU A 464 -10.54 -15.64 13.51
N GLY A 465 -10.80 -16.25 14.68
CA GLY A 465 -9.81 -17.10 15.34
C GLY A 465 -9.41 -18.32 14.51
N LEU A 466 -10.36 -18.94 13.81
CA LEU A 466 -10.09 -20.05 12.89
C LEU A 466 -9.25 -19.59 11.69
N LEU A 467 -9.53 -18.43 11.11
CA LEU A 467 -8.74 -17.87 10.03
C LEU A 467 -7.30 -17.59 10.47
N SER A 468 -7.11 -17.01 11.65
CA SER A 468 -5.77 -16.74 12.20
C SER A 468 -4.94 -18.03 12.29
N ALA A 469 -5.50 -19.12 12.83
CA ALA A 469 -4.83 -20.42 12.90
C ALA A 469 -4.44 -20.98 11.51
N LEU A 470 -5.27 -20.76 10.48
CA LEU A 470 -4.96 -21.17 9.10
C LEU A 470 -3.79 -20.37 8.51
N ILE A 471 -3.78 -19.05 8.72
CA ILE A 471 -2.73 -18.14 8.28
C ILE A 471 -1.41 -18.48 8.98
N GLU A 472 -1.42 -18.69 10.30
CA GLU A 472 -0.26 -19.10 11.08
C GLU A 472 0.34 -20.41 10.54
N ALA A 473 -0.51 -21.44 10.34
CA ALA A 473 -0.07 -22.73 9.83
C ALA A 473 0.55 -22.65 8.43
N ARG A 474 -0.03 -21.84 7.52
CA ARG A 474 0.57 -21.57 6.21
C ARG A 474 1.92 -20.88 6.34
N ASN A 475 1.99 -19.83 7.15
CA ASN A 475 3.16 -18.95 7.26
C ASN A 475 4.41 -19.66 7.80
N LEU A 476 4.26 -20.78 8.53
CA LEU A 476 5.39 -21.63 8.96
C LEU A 476 6.24 -22.17 7.80
N ASN A 477 5.68 -22.24 6.59
CA ASN A 477 6.34 -22.80 5.41
C ASN A 477 6.76 -21.73 4.39
N LEU A 478 6.66 -20.44 4.74
CA LEU A 478 7.01 -19.33 3.85
C LEU A 478 8.36 -18.72 4.25
N GLU A 479 9.17 -18.34 3.25
CA GLU A 479 10.39 -17.56 3.50
C GLU A 479 10.08 -16.18 4.08
N ILE A 480 9.00 -15.55 3.60
CA ILE A 480 8.44 -14.31 4.13
C ILE A 480 6.99 -14.59 4.55
N PRO A 481 6.70 -14.57 5.86
CA PRO A 481 5.33 -14.67 6.35
C PRO A 481 4.47 -13.52 5.83
N CYS A 482 3.28 -13.83 5.30
CA CYS A 482 2.28 -12.83 4.97
C CYS A 482 1.30 -12.71 6.13
N THR A 483 1.41 -11.64 6.93
CA THR A 483 0.65 -11.46 8.19
C THR A 483 -0.34 -10.30 8.14
N PHE A 484 -0.41 -9.54 7.04
CA PHE A 484 -1.16 -8.27 6.98
C PHE A 484 -2.68 -8.42 7.11
N LEU A 485 -3.20 -9.64 6.89
CA LEU A 485 -4.62 -9.99 7.01
C LEU A 485 -4.91 -10.97 8.17
N ASP A 486 -3.93 -11.18 9.05
CA ASP A 486 -4.09 -12.04 10.22
C ASP A 486 -4.90 -11.34 11.33
N PRO A 487 -6.13 -11.80 11.65
CA PRO A 487 -7.12 -11.07 12.45
C PRO A 487 -6.64 -10.44 13.77
N PRO A 488 -5.73 -11.05 14.56
CA PRO A 488 -5.22 -10.43 15.80
C PRO A 488 -4.49 -9.10 15.59
N PHE A 489 -4.02 -8.82 14.38
CA PHE A 489 -3.30 -7.60 14.02
C PHE A 489 -4.14 -6.60 13.23
N LEU A 490 -5.43 -6.88 13.01
CA LEU A 490 -6.35 -6.00 12.28
C LEU A 490 -7.12 -5.12 13.25
N GLU A 491 -7.09 -3.81 13.05
CA GLU A 491 -7.95 -2.87 13.78
C GLU A 491 -9.39 -2.92 13.24
N ASN A 492 -10.39 -2.59 14.07
CA ASN A 492 -11.77 -2.45 13.59
C ASN A 492 -11.95 -1.32 12.57
N SER A 493 -11.10 -0.29 12.59
CA SER A 493 -11.27 0.97 11.87
C SER A 493 -9.94 1.55 11.39
N VAL A 494 -10.01 2.52 10.47
CA VAL A 494 -8.83 3.29 10.06
C VAL A 494 -8.47 4.28 11.16
N ALA A 495 -7.40 3.99 11.92
CA ALA A 495 -7.03 4.73 13.13
C ALA A 495 -5.59 5.28 13.15
N ILE A 496 -4.77 4.95 12.13
CA ILE A 496 -3.38 5.42 11.97
C ILE A 496 -3.10 5.81 10.54
#